data_AF-A0A933FV66-F1
#
_entry.id   AF-A0A933FV66-F1
#
_cell.length_a   1.000
_cell.length_b   1.000
_cell.length_c   1.000
_cell.angle_alpha   90.00
_cell.angle_beta   90.00
_cell.angle_gamma   90.00
#
_symmetry.space_group_name_H-M   'P 1'
#
loop_
_entity.id
_entity.type
_entity.pdbx_description
1 polymer ?
#
loop_
_entity_poly.entity_id
_entity_poly.type
_entity_poly.pdbx_seq_one_letter_code
_entity_poly.pdbx_strand_id
1 'polypeptide(L)' 'MKVTRYPCLLTVNDRKRHEHVIEQGRVIRFMVQFETFVEGKWLPVIRYDTAHGLPHVDRTLPDGTIEKIPLLTKDLG' A
#
# COMPACT_ATOMS: atom_id res chain seq x y z
N MET A 1 -12.04 16.52 -5.50
CA MET A 1 -11.17 15.46 -4.96
C MET A 1 -12.05 14.36 -4.36
N LYS A 2 -11.87 13.09 -4.77
CA LYS A 2 -12.60 11.94 -4.23
C LYS A 2 -11.62 10.97 -3.60
N VAL A 3 -11.91 10.50 -2.39
CA VAL A 3 -11.11 9.47 -1.71
C VAL A 3 -11.88 8.16 -1.73
N THR A 4 -11.21 7.08 -2.10
CA THR A 4 -11.77 5.72 -2.11
C THR A 4 -10.91 4.84 -1.21
N ARG A 5 -11.54 4.16 -0.25
CA ARG A 5 -10.87 3.26 0.70
C ARG A 5 -11.64 1.97 0.81
N TYR A 6 -10.94 0.84 0.71
CA TYR A 6 -11.55 -0.47 0.93
C TYR A 6 -10.49 -1.52 1.28
N PRO A 7 -10.80 -2.44 2.20
CA PRO A 7 -10.10 -3.71 2.29
C PRO A 7 -10.63 -4.66 1.20
N CYS A 8 -9.76 -5.55 0.72
CA CYS A 8 -10.10 -6.68 -0.14
C CYS A 8 -9.45 -7.92 0.48
N LEU A 9 -10.27 -8.88 0.90
CA LEU A 9 -9.76 -10.18 1.35
C LEU A 9 -9.17 -10.93 0.15
N LEU A 10 -7.96 -11.43 0.31
CA LEU A 10 -7.29 -12.31 -0.66
C LEU A 10 -7.47 -13.77 -0.23
N THR A 11 -7.40 -14.00 1.08
CA THR A 11 -7.75 -15.27 1.74
C THR A 11 -8.45 -14.95 3.08
N VAL A 12 -8.71 -15.96 3.91
CA VAL A 12 -9.19 -15.76 5.29
C VAL A 12 -8.15 -15.08 6.20
N ASN A 13 -6.86 -15.20 5.87
CA ASN A 13 -5.75 -14.66 6.66
C ASN A 13 -5.01 -13.54 5.94
N ASP A 14 -5.39 -13.20 4.70
CA ASP A 14 -4.64 -12.29 3.86
C ASP A 14 -5.56 -11.22 3.30
N ARG A 15 -5.13 -9.96 3.34
CA ARG A 15 -5.90 -8.85 2.76
C ARG A 15 -5.01 -7.81 2.10
N LYS A 16 -5.60 -7.15 1.13
CA LYS A 16 -5.12 -5.91 0.54
C LYS A 16 -5.92 -4.74 1.12
N ARG A 17 -5.27 -3.75 1.71
CA ARG A 17 -5.88 -2.43 1.93
C ARG A 17 -5.56 -1.52 0.76
N HIS A 18 -6.60 -0.90 0.23
CA HIS A 18 -6.51 0.05 -0.87
C HIS A 18 -7.00 1.41 -0.41
N GLU A 19 -6.21 2.44 -0.68
CA GLU A 19 -6.63 3.83 -0.66
C GLU A 19 -6.15 4.53 -1.92
N HIS A 20 -7.00 5.36 -2.51
CA HIS A 20 -6.55 6.28 -3.55
C HIS A 20 -7.35 7.59 -3.54
N VAL A 21 -6.73 8.62 -4.10
CA VAL A 21 -7.31 9.95 -4.27
C VAL A 21 -7.42 10.25 -5.76
N ILE A 22 -8.63 10.59 -6.20
CA ILE A 22 -8.92 11.03 -7.57
C ILE A 22 -9.12 12.54 -7.60
N GLU A 23 -8.45 13.19 -8.55
CA GLU A 23 -8.67 14.58 -8.94
C GLU A 23 -8.77 14.66 -10.46
N GLN A 24 -9.82 15.32 -10.97
CA GLN A 24 -10.09 15.46 -12.41
C GLN A 24 -10.04 14.12 -13.19
N GLY A 25 -10.55 13.04 -12.58
CA GLY A 25 -10.57 11.70 -13.20
C GLY A 25 -9.23 10.95 -13.15
N ARG A 26 -8.17 11.52 -12.58
CA ARG A 26 -6.84 10.90 -12.44
C ARG A 26 -6.54 10.53 -11.01
N VAL A 27 -5.87 9.40 -10.80
CA VAL A 27 -5.32 9.03 -9.49
C VAL A 27 -4.09 9.88 -9.23
N ILE A 28 -4.15 10.77 -8.23
CA ILE A 28 -3.03 11.65 -7.87
C ILE A 28 -2.21 11.10 -6.69
N ARG A 29 -2.82 10.23 -5.87
CA ARG A 29 -2.17 9.57 -4.74
C ARG A 29 -2.79 8.20 -4.49
N PHE A 30 -1.99 7.25 -4.06
CA PHE A 30 -2.49 5.95 -3.61
C PHE A 30 -1.65 5.36 -2.47
N MET A 31 -2.27 4.40 -1.77
CA MET A 31 -1.63 3.46 -0.86
C MET A 31 -2.25 2.09 -1.12
N VAL A 32 -1.40 1.10 -1.38
CA VAL A 32 -1.77 -0.31 -1.50
C VAL A 32 -0.91 -1.09 -0.53
N GLN A 33 -1.53 -1.74 0.44
CA GLN A 33 -0.83 -2.48 1.48
C GLN A 33 -1.32 -3.91 1.55
N PHE A 34 -0.38 -4.85 1.54
CA PHE A 34 -0.64 -6.24 1.86
C PHE A 34 -0.46 -6.46 3.36
N GLU A 35 -1.43 -7.15 3.97
CA GLU A 35 -1.41 -7.52 5.37
C GLU A 35 -1.79 -9.00 5.53
N THR A 36 -1.14 -9.65 6.49
CA THR A 36 -1.43 -11.04 6.86
C THR A 36 -1.83 -11.12 8.33
N PHE A 37 -2.74 -12.04 8.67
CA PHE A 37 -3.27 -12.22 10.00
C PHE A 37 -2.44 -13.25 10.76
N VAL A 38 -1.66 -12.78 11.73
CA VAL A 38 -0.74 -13.60 12.52
C VAL A 38 -0.95 -13.26 13.98
N GLU A 39 -1.09 -14.27 14.84
CA GLU A 39 -1.26 -14.10 16.29
C GLU A 39 -2.41 -13.13 16.68
N GLY A 40 -3.54 -13.21 15.97
CA GLY A 40 -4.73 -12.41 16.30
C GLY A 40 -4.69 -10.96 15.82
N LYS A 41 -3.67 -10.56 15.02
CA LYS A 41 -3.50 -9.20 14.50
C LYS A 41 -3.18 -9.20 13.01
N TRP A 42 -3.64 -8.16 12.32
CA TRP A 42 -3.23 -7.88 10.95
C TRP A 42 -1.86 -7.19 10.97
N LEU A 43 -0.85 -7.85 10.38
CA LEU A 43 0.50 -7.33 10.27
C LEU A 43 0.76 -6.83 8.84
N PRO A 44 1.36 -5.64 8.67
CA PRO A 44 1.84 -5.19 7.37
C PRO A 44 2.99 -6.09 6.92
N VAL A 45 3.02 -6.41 5.63
CA VAL A 45 4.14 -7.13 5.01
C VAL A 45 4.81 -6.25 3.96
N ILE A 46 4.02 -5.62 3.10
CA ILE A 46 4.50 -4.70 2.07
C ILE A 46 3.48 -3.60 1.80
N ARG A 47 3.95 -2.37 1.65
CA ARG A 47 3.14 -1.20 1.33
C ARG A 47 3.76 -0.42 0.18
N TYR A 48 2.97 -0.21 -0.87
CA TYR A 48 3.26 0.73 -1.96
C TYR A 48 2.49 2.00 -1.68
N ASP A 49 3.15 3.14 -1.63
CA ASP A 49 2.45 4.42 -1.56
C ASP A 49 3.18 5.53 -2.31
N THR A 50 2.45 6.61 -2.56
CA THR A 50 2.97 7.84 -3.17
C THR A 50 3.06 8.97 -2.14
N ALA A 51 3.17 8.65 -0.85
CA ALA A 51 3.33 9.67 0.19
C ALA A 51 4.65 10.41 -0.03
N HIS A 52 4.63 11.73 0.09
CA HIS A 52 5.78 12.64 -0.12
C HIS A 52 6.23 12.84 -1.59
N GLY A 53 5.39 12.54 -2.57
CA GLY A 53 5.62 12.93 -3.97
C GLY A 53 6.58 12.03 -4.76
N LEU A 54 7.25 11.09 -4.08
CA LEU A 54 8.00 10.00 -4.71
C LEU A 54 7.41 8.66 -4.30
N PRO A 55 7.08 7.78 -5.26
CA PRO A 55 6.59 6.45 -4.95
C PRO A 55 7.69 5.65 -4.24
N HIS A 56 7.30 4.90 -3.21
CA HIS A 56 8.21 4.01 -2.49
C HIS A 56 7.49 2.74 -2.01
N VAL A 57 8.29 1.75 -1.64
CA VAL A 57 7.87 0.51 -1.01
C VAL A 57 8.39 0.48 0.40
N ASP A 58 7.50 0.28 1.37
CA ASP A 58 7.85 -0.12 2.72
C ASP A 58 7.70 -1.63 2.82
N ARG A 59 8.78 -2.35 3.11
CA ARG A 59 8.77 -3.80 3.36
C ARG A 59 9.02 -4.05 4.84
N THR A 60 8.10 -4.75 5.49
CA THR A 60 8.23 -5.14 6.90
C THR A 60 8.83 -6.54 6.97
N LEU A 61 9.98 -6.66 7.62
CA LEU A 61 10.66 -7.92 7.87
C LEU A 61 10.05 -8.66 9.08
N PRO A 62 10.31 -9.98 9.25
CA PRO A 62 9.76 -10.74 10.36
C PRO A 62 10.13 -10.22 11.76
N ASP A 63 11.27 -9.53 11.88
CA ASP A 63 11.74 -8.89 13.12
C ASP A 63 11.08 -7.51 13.37
N GLY A 64 10.23 -7.04 12.46
CA GLY A 64 9.57 -5.74 12.50
C GLY A 64 10.36 -4.60 11.84
N THR A 65 11.58 -4.86 11.35
CA THR A 65 12.37 -3.86 10.63
C THR A 65 11.65 -3.42 9.35
N ILE A 66 11.64 -2.11 9.07
CA ILE A 66 11.02 -1.56 7.85
C ILE A 66 12.11 -1.10 6.89
N GLU A 67 12.19 -1.76 5.74
CA GLU A 67 13.04 -1.35 4.62
C GLU A 67 12.25 -0.40 3.72
N LYS A 68 12.79 0.81 3.47
CA LYS A 68 12.22 1.78 2.54
C LYS A 68 12.96 1.73 1.22
N ILE A 69 12.26 1.38 0.15
CA ILE A 69 12.83 1.22 -1.18
C ILE A 69 12.17 2.24 -2.11
N PRO A 70 12.90 3.23 -2.65
CA PRO A 70 12.33 4.15 -3.64
C PRO A 70 11.94 3.39 -4.90
N LEU A 71 10.77 3.71 -5.45
CA LEU A 71 10.35 3.18 -6.74
C LEU A 71 10.88 4.10 -7.84
N LEU A 72 11.93 3.63 -8.52
CA LEU A 72 12.44 4.24 -9.75
C LEU A 72 11.50 3.87 -10.91
N THR A 73 10.25 4.33 -10.83
CA THR A 73 9.24 4.05 -11.85
C THR A 73 9.09 5.27 -12.74
N LYS A 74 9.14 5.02 -14.06
CA LYS A 74 8.67 5.97 -15.05
C LYS A 74 7.18 5.70 -15.28
N ASP A 75 6.39 6.76 -15.42
CA ASP A 75 5.02 6.61 -15.93
C ASP A 75 5.07 5.94 -17.31
N LEU A 76 4.27 4.89 -17.50
CA LEU A 76 4.25 4.11 -18.74
C LEU A 76 3.20 4.63 -19.75
N GLY A 77 2.42 5.66 -19.40
CA GLY A 77 1.50 6.35 -20.32
C GLY A 77 0.09 6.51 -19.79
#